data_AF-A0A1S3VXH5-F1
#
_entry.id   AF-A0A1S3VXH5-F1
#
_cell.length_a   1.000
_cell.length_b   1.000
_cell.length_c   1.000
_cell.angle_alpha   90.00
_cell.angle_beta   90.00
_cell.angle_gamma   90.00
#
_symmetry.space_group_name_H-M   'P 1'
#
loop_
_entity.id
_entity.type
_entity.pdbx_description
1 polymer ?
#
loop_
_entity_poly.entity_id
_entity_poly.type
_entity_poly.pdbx_seq_one_letter_code
_entity_poly.pdbx_strand_id
1 'polypeptide(L)'
;MSLEAPSLGFVSTDVGQGLQLVIPAFSRISSAYFFCKRNIPVALRVTAIPKISSVDQGPSFGDYEWSFGEAWDWVLGADGYCSENREEYLVRLRFERCELVGLVEEKWLERVGSINNQRHEDGNRWDLSDRGLALGNNIRELWWEECLEDKWPFEEHGAKRKVAWMSVLIRNNHSNLVSISSCSFHLPLFNLTFLLHTQHRFDCAVFTSMAPNSAVPDEQVVVGEEIDHVRVVTLNRPKQLNAISPELVSLLATYLEKWEKDENAELVIIKGAGRAFCAGGDLRVFYDGRKTKDACLEVVYRFYWLCYHISTYKKTQVALVHGISMGGGAALMVPLKFSVVTEKTVFATPEASFGFHTDCGFSYYHSRLPGHLGEFLALTGGRLSGKEIVAAGLATHFVLSEKIGELEKRLISLNSGDEKAIRSVLEEFSSEVNLDEESILNKQSTINECFSKDSVEEIIKSLEVEADKEGNRWIGAVVKGMKRSSPIALRITLRSVREGRSQTLAQCLKRDFRLTTNILRATISKDMYEGIRALTIDKDNSPKWEPSSLDKVEDAKLDLIFQPFEQNLELHIPESEESRWDGKYENSAYAVLN
;
A
#
# COMPACT_ATOMS: atom_id res chain seq x y z
N MET A 1 -4.77 -26.29 -51.18
CA MET A 1 -4.78 -24.84 -50.95
C MET A 1 -4.89 -24.63 -49.44
N SER A 2 -3.72 -24.65 -48.82
CA SER A 2 -3.47 -24.47 -47.40
C SER A 2 -2.88 -23.07 -47.24
N LEU A 3 -3.52 -22.21 -46.46
CA LEU A 3 -2.94 -20.95 -46.00
C LEU A 3 -2.40 -21.19 -44.61
N GLU A 4 -1.09 -21.38 -44.53
CA GLU A 4 -0.34 -21.47 -43.28
C GLU A 4 -0.26 -20.09 -42.62
N ALA A 5 -0.50 -20.07 -41.31
CA ALA A 5 -0.28 -18.91 -40.46
C ALA A 5 1.23 -18.63 -40.35
N PRO A 6 1.68 -17.36 -40.40
CA PRO A 6 3.08 -17.04 -40.24
C PRO A 6 3.52 -17.28 -38.80
N SER A 7 4.52 -18.14 -38.65
CA SER A 7 5.37 -18.23 -37.48
C SER A 7 6.07 -16.89 -37.23
N LEU A 8 5.91 -16.32 -36.04
CA LEU A 8 6.83 -15.29 -35.55
C LEU A 8 8.12 -15.99 -35.09
N GLY A 9 8.93 -16.38 -36.08
CA GLY A 9 10.31 -16.79 -35.87
C GLY A 9 11.17 -15.58 -35.52
N PHE A 10 12.02 -15.71 -34.51
CA PHE A 10 13.13 -14.79 -34.31
C PHE A 10 14.12 -14.95 -35.47
N VAL A 11 14.08 -14.02 -36.42
CA VAL A 11 15.11 -13.93 -37.45
C VAL A 11 16.29 -13.16 -36.85
N SER A 12 17.25 -13.91 -36.32
CA SER A 12 18.62 -13.43 -36.11
C SER A 12 19.27 -13.26 -37.48
N THR A 13 19.44 -12.02 -37.93
CA THR A 13 20.39 -11.72 -39.01
C THR A 13 21.69 -11.24 -38.37
N ASP A 14 22.72 -12.06 -38.51
CA ASP A 14 24.07 -11.79 -38.04
C ASP A 14 24.74 -10.80 -39.01
N VAL A 15 24.69 -9.52 -38.66
CA VAL A 15 25.60 -8.50 -39.20
C VAL A 15 26.16 -7.77 -37.99
N GLY A 16 27.47 -7.88 -37.81
CA GLY A 16 28.16 -7.45 -36.60
C GLY A 16 27.85 -6.00 -36.18
N GLN A 17 27.63 -5.86 -34.86
CA GLN A 17 27.44 -4.63 -34.07
C GLN A 17 25.99 -4.09 -33.98
N GLY A 18 25.29 -4.51 -32.91
CA GLY A 18 24.23 -3.73 -32.24
C GLY A 18 22.82 -4.33 -32.29
N LEU A 19 22.20 -4.50 -31.11
CA LEU A 19 20.76 -4.76 -30.97
C LEU A 19 19.97 -3.47 -31.29
N GLN A 20 18.93 -3.53 -32.12
CA GLN A 20 18.01 -2.42 -32.40
C GLN A 20 16.72 -2.54 -31.57
N LEU A 21 16.22 -1.41 -31.06
CA LEU A 21 14.89 -1.29 -30.43
C LEU A 21 14.23 0.02 -30.87
N VAL A 22 12.94 -0.02 -31.25
CA VAL A 22 12.16 1.14 -31.74
C VAL A 22 11.16 1.57 -30.66
N ILE A 23 11.11 2.87 -30.29
CA ILE A 23 10.20 3.41 -29.24
C ILE A 23 9.43 4.63 -29.79
N PRO A 24 8.08 4.68 -29.70
CA PRO A 24 7.27 5.84 -30.12
C PRO A 24 7.26 6.99 -29.10
N ALA A 25 7.06 8.22 -29.58
CA ALA A 25 7.29 9.50 -28.89
C ALA A 25 6.32 9.90 -27.77
N PHE A 26 5.47 9.00 -27.25
CA PHE A 26 4.65 9.27 -26.07
C PHE A 26 4.71 8.08 -25.11
N SER A 27 5.79 7.98 -24.34
CA SER A 27 5.88 7.05 -23.21
C SER A 27 6.70 7.66 -22.07
N ARG A 28 6.12 7.70 -20.86
CA ARG A 28 6.87 7.95 -19.62
C ARG A 28 7.69 6.68 -19.32
N ILE A 29 9.01 6.78 -19.37
CA ILE A 29 9.91 5.69 -18.97
C ILE A 29 10.15 5.82 -17.46
N SER A 30 9.81 4.81 -16.66
CA SER A 30 10.13 4.77 -15.23
C SER A 30 11.49 4.14 -14.92
N SER A 31 12.08 3.35 -15.84
CA SER A 31 13.42 2.76 -15.70
C SER A 31 13.85 2.04 -17.00
N ALA A 32 15.16 2.03 -17.30
CA ALA A 32 15.76 1.22 -18.37
C ALA A 32 17.01 0.50 -17.83
N TYR A 33 17.22 -0.76 -18.21
CA TYR A 33 18.37 -1.58 -17.80
C TYR A 33 19.24 -1.89 -19.02
N PHE A 34 20.56 -1.69 -18.91
CA PHE A 34 21.52 -2.00 -19.96
C PHE A 34 22.47 -3.10 -19.51
N PHE A 35 22.74 -4.06 -20.40
CA PHE A 35 23.76 -5.09 -20.18
C PHE A 35 25.02 -4.74 -20.98
N CYS A 36 26.14 -4.58 -20.28
CA CYS A 36 27.46 -4.44 -20.89
C CYS A 36 28.13 -5.81 -21.06
N LYS A 37 29.02 -5.95 -22.05
CA LYS A 37 29.78 -7.16 -22.45
C LYS A 37 30.66 -7.82 -21.35
N ARG A 38 30.53 -7.42 -20.09
CA ARG A 38 31.18 -8.05 -18.91
C ARG A 38 30.22 -8.34 -17.73
N ASN A 39 28.91 -8.44 -17.95
CA ASN A 39 27.94 -8.85 -16.91
C ASN A 39 27.97 -8.03 -15.60
N ILE A 40 28.21 -6.71 -15.68
CA ILE A 40 28.03 -5.80 -14.54
C ILE A 40 26.76 -4.98 -14.80
N PRO A 41 25.72 -5.09 -13.96
CA PRO A 41 24.52 -4.27 -14.10
C PRO A 41 24.80 -2.84 -13.61
N VAL A 42 24.51 -1.85 -14.47
CA VAL A 42 24.50 -0.43 -14.13
C VAL A 42 23.06 0.05 -14.21
N ALA A 43 22.54 0.61 -13.12
CA ALA A 43 21.23 1.25 -13.09
C ALA A 43 21.41 2.75 -13.38
N LEU A 44 20.69 3.26 -14.38
CA LEU A 44 20.70 4.68 -14.71
C LEU A 44 19.28 5.23 -14.57
N ARG A 45 19.10 6.22 -13.70
CA ARG A 45 17.83 6.94 -13.54
C ARG A 45 18.01 8.37 -14.04
N VAL A 46 17.27 8.74 -15.08
CA VAL A 46 17.25 10.10 -15.61
C VAL A 46 15.97 10.77 -15.11
N THR A 47 16.09 11.96 -14.52
CA THR A 47 14.93 12.76 -14.09
C THR A 47 15.12 14.17 -14.61
N ALA A 48 14.18 14.63 -15.45
CA ALA A 48 14.11 16.00 -15.92
C ALA A 48 13.16 16.79 -15.02
N ILE A 49 13.59 17.96 -14.53
CA ILE A 49 12.78 18.85 -13.69
C ILE A 49 12.72 20.22 -14.39
N PRO A 50 11.52 20.77 -14.68
CA PRO A 50 11.38 22.12 -15.20
C PRO A 50 11.69 23.15 -14.10
N LYS A 51 12.42 24.22 -14.45
CA LYS A 51 12.72 25.34 -13.55
C LYS A 51 11.66 26.43 -13.74
N ILE A 52 10.93 26.77 -12.67
CA ILE A 52 10.01 27.92 -12.66
C ILE A 52 10.85 29.19 -12.47
N SER A 53 10.79 30.11 -13.42
CA SER A 53 11.46 31.41 -13.37
C SER A 53 10.52 32.49 -12.86
N SER A 54 10.80 33.03 -11.67
CA SER A 54 10.53 34.44 -11.38
C SER A 54 11.79 35.02 -10.76
N VAL A 55 12.32 36.06 -11.41
CA VAL A 55 13.50 36.82 -10.98
C VAL A 55 12.97 38.21 -10.66
N ASP A 56 13.17 38.70 -9.44
CA ASP A 56 13.91 39.94 -9.28
C ASP A 56 14.31 40.26 -7.82
N GLN A 57 15.61 40.57 -7.69
CA GLN A 57 16.31 41.35 -6.66
C GLN A 57 16.50 40.78 -5.24
N GLY A 58 17.75 40.38 -4.96
CA GLY A 58 18.29 40.37 -3.58
C GLY A 58 18.72 41.79 -3.13
N PRO A 59 19.27 42.00 -1.92
CA PRO A 59 19.96 41.00 -1.07
C PRO A 59 19.63 41.05 0.44
N SER A 60 19.81 39.92 1.14
CA SER A 60 20.65 39.84 2.36
C SER A 60 20.53 38.46 3.03
N PHE A 61 21.69 37.90 3.38
CA PHE A 61 21.86 36.69 4.19
C PHE A 61 21.22 36.83 5.58
N GLY A 62 20.59 35.76 6.07
CA GLY A 62 20.17 35.62 7.46
C GLY A 62 19.26 34.42 7.71
N ASP A 63 19.81 33.43 8.41
CA ASP A 63 19.17 32.43 9.26
C ASP A 63 18.28 31.31 8.68
N TYR A 64 18.61 30.10 9.17
CA TYR A 64 17.97 28.82 8.92
C TYR A 64 16.59 28.75 9.59
N GLU A 65 15.53 28.49 8.81
CA GLU A 65 14.32 27.78 9.25
C GLU A 65 13.70 27.08 8.03
N TRP A 66 13.68 25.74 8.01
CA TRP A 66 12.89 24.98 7.04
C TRP A 66 11.61 24.48 7.70
N SER A 67 10.52 25.23 7.49
CA SER A 67 9.15 24.76 7.64
C SER A 67 8.62 24.37 6.25
N PHE A 68 7.99 23.21 6.11
CA PHE A 68 7.22 22.86 4.91
C PHE A 68 5.80 22.52 5.33
N GLY A 69 4.92 23.51 5.19
CA GLY A 69 3.47 23.36 5.18
C GLY A 69 2.91 23.49 3.75
N GLU A 70 1.95 22.61 3.46
CA GLU A 70 0.75 22.77 2.64
C GLU A 70 0.79 23.09 1.12
N ALA A 71 0.22 22.13 0.38
CA ALA A 71 -0.76 22.18 -0.73
C ALA A 71 -0.72 23.29 -1.80
N TRP A 72 -0.76 22.86 -3.08
CA TRP A 72 -1.41 23.59 -4.17
C TRP A 72 -2.17 22.64 -5.10
N ASP A 73 -3.49 22.81 -5.14
CA ASP A 73 -4.43 22.30 -6.14
C ASP A 73 -4.25 23.02 -7.49
N TRP A 74 -4.58 22.35 -8.59
CA TRP A 74 -4.77 23.01 -9.89
C TRP A 74 -6.26 23.11 -10.21
N VAL A 75 -6.75 24.35 -10.25
CA VAL A 75 -8.03 24.75 -10.86
C VAL A 75 -7.77 24.93 -12.36
N LEU A 76 -8.42 24.12 -13.21
CA LEU A 76 -8.48 24.38 -14.65
C LEU A 76 -9.65 25.35 -14.92
N GLY A 77 -9.32 26.63 -15.05
CA GLY A 77 -10.19 27.62 -15.65
C GLY A 77 -10.25 27.46 -17.16
N ALA A 78 -11.45 27.61 -17.72
CA ALA A 78 -11.70 27.66 -19.15
C ALA A 78 -10.93 28.82 -19.83
N ASP A 79 -10.67 28.63 -21.12
CA ASP A 79 -10.24 29.62 -22.13
C ASP A 79 -8.72 29.88 -22.30
N GLY A 80 -8.18 29.36 -23.41
CA GLY A 80 -7.50 30.15 -24.46
C GLY A 80 -6.15 30.84 -24.19
N TYR A 81 -5.13 30.37 -24.93
CA TYR A 81 -3.87 31.03 -25.34
C TYR A 81 -2.71 31.14 -24.32
N CYS A 82 -1.58 30.53 -24.69
CA CYS A 82 -0.28 30.65 -24.02
C CYS A 82 0.54 31.78 -24.66
N SER A 83 0.99 32.77 -23.87
CA SER A 83 1.98 33.78 -24.25
C SER A 83 3.40 33.37 -23.85
N GLU A 84 4.37 33.78 -24.66
CA GLU A 84 5.81 33.49 -24.62
C GLU A 84 6.46 33.57 -23.22
N ASN A 85 7.11 32.49 -22.75
CA ASN A 85 8.11 32.53 -21.68
C ASN A 85 9.22 31.47 -21.90
N ARG A 86 10.47 31.83 -21.60
CA ARG A 86 11.71 31.04 -21.80
C ARG A 86 11.91 30.04 -20.65
N GLU A 87 12.16 28.76 -20.96
CA GLU A 87 12.41 27.71 -19.96
C GLU A 87 13.88 27.24 -19.92
N GLU A 88 14.44 27.07 -18.71
CA GLU A 88 15.72 26.41 -18.43
C GLU A 88 15.45 25.06 -17.74
N TYR A 89 16.27 24.04 -18.03
CA TYR A 89 16.12 22.70 -17.44
C TYR A 89 17.38 22.28 -16.68
N LEU A 90 17.19 21.63 -15.53
CA LEU A 90 18.25 20.98 -14.77
C LEU A 90 18.13 19.46 -14.93
N VAL A 91 19.22 18.81 -15.36
CA VAL A 91 19.29 17.35 -15.46
C VAL A 91 20.24 16.84 -14.38
N ARG A 92 19.73 15.98 -13.50
CA ARG A 92 20.52 15.25 -12.49
C ARG A 92 20.71 13.81 -12.92
N LEU A 93 21.95 13.33 -12.88
CA LEU A 93 22.31 11.94 -13.13
C LEU A 93 22.84 11.32 -11.84
N ARG A 94 22.30 10.15 -11.47
CA ARG A 94 22.75 9.34 -10.33
C ARG A 94 23.44 8.09 -10.84
N PHE A 95 24.64 7.80 -10.32
CA PHE A 95 25.37 6.57 -10.61
C PHE A 95 25.46 5.71 -9.34
N GLU A 96 25.10 4.44 -9.44
CA GLU A 96 25.18 3.47 -8.33
C GLU A 96 26.14 2.31 -8.68
N ARG A 97 27.19 2.12 -7.86
CA ARG A 97 28.32 1.14 -7.89
C ARG A 97 29.66 1.67 -8.43
N CYS A 98 30.72 1.52 -7.61
CA CYS A 98 32.05 2.10 -7.82
C CYS A 98 33.19 1.07 -7.71
N GLU A 99 33.63 0.52 -8.84
CA GLU A 99 35.07 0.28 -9.11
C GLU A 99 35.56 1.19 -10.26
N LEU A 100 34.66 1.96 -10.88
CA LEU A 100 34.93 2.85 -12.01
C LEU A 100 35.34 4.27 -11.60
N VAL A 101 35.17 4.67 -10.34
CA VAL A 101 35.47 6.06 -9.92
C VAL A 101 36.97 6.35 -10.01
N GLY A 102 37.84 5.42 -9.60
CA GLY A 102 39.28 5.58 -9.73
C GLY A 102 39.78 5.59 -11.18
N LEU A 103 39.20 4.77 -12.05
CA LEU A 103 39.55 4.69 -13.48
C LEU A 103 39.06 5.88 -14.30
N VAL A 104 37.93 6.47 -13.91
CA VAL A 104 37.41 7.70 -14.51
C VAL A 104 38.25 8.89 -14.03
N GLU A 105 38.53 9.02 -12.73
CA GLU A 105 39.42 10.09 -12.22
C GLU A 105 40.82 10.04 -12.83
N GLU A 106 41.52 8.90 -12.82
CA GLU A 106 42.90 8.82 -13.33
C GLU A 106 43.00 9.15 -14.82
N LYS A 107 42.09 8.62 -15.65
CA LYS A 107 42.13 8.86 -17.11
C LYS A 107 41.59 10.22 -17.53
N TRP A 108 40.71 10.84 -16.74
CA TRP A 108 40.30 12.23 -16.97
C TRP A 108 41.39 13.20 -16.51
N LEU A 109 42.02 12.96 -15.35
CA LEU A 109 43.16 13.75 -14.86
C LEU A 109 44.38 13.64 -15.79
N GLU A 110 44.64 12.50 -16.43
CA GLU A 110 45.67 12.37 -17.49
C GLU A 110 45.36 13.24 -18.73
N ARG A 111 44.08 13.42 -19.09
CA ARG A 111 43.66 14.28 -20.22
C ARG A 111 43.62 15.76 -19.86
N VAL A 112 43.25 16.09 -18.62
CA VAL A 112 43.19 17.47 -18.10
C VAL A 112 44.57 17.96 -17.62
N GLY A 113 45.50 17.07 -17.30
CA GLY A 113 46.86 17.39 -16.83
C GLY A 113 47.76 18.12 -17.84
N SER A 114 47.28 18.40 -19.06
CA SER A 114 47.94 19.33 -20.00
C SER A 114 47.30 20.73 -20.07
N ILE A 115 46.24 20.98 -19.28
CA ILE A 115 45.52 22.25 -19.25
C ILE A 115 45.86 22.96 -17.94
N ASN A 116 46.61 24.05 -18.06
CA ASN A 116 47.16 24.83 -16.96
C ASN A 116 46.10 25.19 -15.89
N ASN A 117 46.45 24.87 -14.63
CA ASN A 117 45.71 25.11 -13.40
C ASN A 117 45.25 26.57 -13.21
N GLN A 118 43.94 26.78 -13.09
CA GLN A 118 43.39 27.72 -12.10
C GLN A 118 42.11 27.13 -11.50
N ARG A 119 42.21 26.57 -10.29
CA ARG A 119 41.06 26.28 -9.43
C ARG A 119 40.51 27.60 -8.90
N HIS A 120 39.21 27.84 -9.00
CA HIS A 120 38.56 28.88 -8.19
C HIS A 120 38.31 28.37 -6.77
N GLU A 121 38.30 29.28 -5.79
CA GLU A 121 38.40 28.99 -4.34
C GLU A 121 37.26 28.14 -3.74
N ASP A 122 36.18 27.89 -4.46
CA ASP A 122 35.11 26.97 -4.06
C ASP A 122 35.27 25.64 -4.81
N GLY A 123 35.94 24.67 -4.17
CA GLY A 123 36.55 23.47 -4.76
C GLY A 123 35.69 22.45 -5.52
N ASN A 124 34.49 22.76 -6.01
CA ASN A 124 33.61 21.85 -6.77
C ASN A 124 32.96 22.45 -8.03
N ARG A 125 33.41 23.63 -8.48
CA ARG A 125 32.82 24.34 -9.63
C ARG A 125 33.83 24.58 -10.76
N TRP A 126 33.42 24.25 -11.99
CA TRP A 126 34.20 24.53 -13.21
C TRP A 126 33.36 25.41 -14.15
N ASP A 127 33.83 26.63 -14.40
CA ASP A 127 33.25 27.51 -15.42
C ASP A 127 33.91 27.22 -16.78
N LEU A 128 33.11 26.84 -17.77
CA LEU A 128 33.56 26.48 -19.11
C LEU A 128 33.22 27.57 -20.15
N SER A 129 32.74 28.73 -19.72
CA SER A 129 32.20 29.77 -20.59
C SER A 129 33.22 30.41 -21.55
N ASP A 130 34.53 30.25 -21.30
CA ASP A 130 35.57 31.00 -22.04
C ASP A 130 36.54 30.18 -22.89
N ARG A 131 36.43 28.85 -23.01
CA ARG A 131 37.43 28.07 -23.79
C ARG A 131 36.82 26.99 -24.66
N GLY A 132 36.84 27.26 -25.98
CA GLY A 132 36.31 26.41 -27.05
C GLY A 132 36.98 25.05 -27.17
N LEU A 133 36.49 24.09 -26.39
CA LEU A 133 36.56 22.66 -26.70
C LEU A 133 35.18 22.23 -27.22
N ALA A 134 35.16 21.44 -28.29
CA ALA A 134 33.97 21.06 -29.05
C ALA A 134 33.00 20.15 -28.27
N LEU A 135 32.37 20.72 -27.25
CA LEU A 135 31.11 20.26 -26.67
C LEU A 135 30.04 21.18 -27.25
N GLY A 136 28.97 20.61 -27.81
CA GLY A 136 27.95 21.36 -28.55
C GLY A 136 27.43 22.59 -27.81
N ASN A 137 27.04 23.62 -28.57
CA ASN A 137 26.78 25.03 -28.19
C ASN A 137 25.81 25.32 -27.01
N ASN A 138 25.35 24.32 -26.26
CA ASN A 138 24.24 24.43 -25.30
C ASN A 138 24.60 24.09 -23.84
N ILE A 139 25.87 23.81 -23.51
CA ILE A 139 26.32 23.48 -22.15
C ILE A 139 27.20 24.63 -21.61
N ARG A 140 26.88 25.17 -20.43
CA ARG A 140 27.65 26.30 -19.84
C ARG A 140 28.36 25.99 -18.52
N GLU A 141 27.77 25.16 -17.65
CA GLU A 141 28.35 24.87 -16.33
C GLU A 141 28.19 23.39 -15.97
N LEU A 142 29.19 22.86 -15.25
CA LEU A 142 29.22 21.51 -14.73
C LEU A 142 29.50 21.55 -13.22
N TRP A 143 28.67 20.80 -12.47
CA TRP A 143 28.79 20.66 -11.02
C TRP A 143 29.05 19.20 -10.69
N TRP A 144 30.02 18.97 -9.80
CA TRP A 144 30.26 17.67 -9.19
C TRP A 144 30.13 17.81 -7.66
N GLU A 145 29.40 16.90 -7.03
CA GLU A 145 29.39 16.75 -5.57
C GLU A 145 29.69 15.29 -5.21
N GLU A 146 30.80 15.05 -4.50
CA GLU A 146 31.06 13.75 -3.87
C GLU A 146 30.35 13.72 -2.51
N CYS A 147 29.36 12.82 -2.37
CA CYS A 147 28.77 12.54 -1.06
C CYS A 147 29.31 11.21 -0.52
N LEU A 148 30.01 11.28 0.60
CA LEU A 148 30.19 10.13 1.50
C LEU A 148 28.96 10.06 2.41
N GLU A 149 27.93 9.31 2.00
CA GLU A 149 26.76 9.08 2.85
C GLU A 149 27.08 8.04 3.94
N ASP A 150 27.40 8.51 5.15
CA ASP A 150 27.58 7.67 6.35
C ASP A 150 26.29 7.50 7.20
N LYS A 151 25.08 7.80 6.66
CA LYS A 151 23.82 7.68 7.43
C LYS A 151 22.66 7.09 6.62
N TRP A 152 22.68 5.76 6.48
CA TRP A 152 21.48 4.94 6.27
C TRP A 152 21.71 3.54 6.85
N PRO A 153 20.87 3.01 7.77
CA PRO A 153 21.11 1.73 8.41
C PRO A 153 20.57 0.60 7.52
N PHE A 154 21.38 0.17 6.55
CA PHE A 154 21.23 -1.14 5.90
C PHE A 154 22.63 -1.71 5.69
N GLU A 155 23.15 -2.40 6.71
CA GLU A 155 24.29 -3.30 6.54
C GLU A 155 23.78 -4.62 5.93
N GLU A 156 23.83 -4.72 4.61
CA GLU A 156 24.00 -6.01 3.95
C GLU A 156 25.41 -6.04 3.35
N HIS A 157 26.24 -6.92 3.90
CA HIS A 157 27.52 -7.38 3.35
C HIS A 157 28.67 -6.34 3.28
N GLY A 158 28.85 -5.53 4.33
CA GLY A 158 30.17 -4.97 4.66
C GLY A 158 30.87 -4.04 3.65
N ALA A 159 30.17 -3.47 2.67
CA ALA A 159 30.76 -2.55 1.69
C ALA A 159 30.25 -1.11 1.85
N LYS A 160 31.15 -0.16 2.13
CA LYS A 160 30.85 1.29 2.08
C LYS A 160 30.46 1.69 0.65
N ARG A 161 29.30 2.32 0.47
CA ARG A 161 28.83 2.80 -0.85
C ARG A 161 29.27 4.25 -1.05
N LYS A 162 30.00 4.54 -2.14
CA LYS A 162 30.20 5.92 -2.62
C LYS A 162 29.12 6.25 -3.64
N VAL A 163 28.50 7.41 -3.52
CA VAL A 163 27.51 7.94 -4.48
C VAL A 163 28.03 9.27 -5.01
N ALA A 164 28.02 9.44 -6.32
CA ALA A 164 28.39 10.70 -6.98
C ALA A 164 27.19 11.27 -7.73
N TRP A 165 27.02 12.59 -7.64
CA TRP A 165 25.98 13.33 -8.33
C TRP A 165 26.60 14.24 -9.38
N MET A 166 26.10 14.17 -10.61
CA MET A 166 26.46 15.11 -11.67
C MET A 166 25.23 15.90 -12.09
N SER A 167 25.34 17.23 -12.06
CA SER A 167 24.28 18.15 -12.48
C SER A 167 24.76 18.95 -13.69
N VAL A 168 23.96 18.95 -14.76
CA VAL A 168 24.27 19.68 -16.00
C VAL A 168 23.14 20.66 -16.29
N LEU A 169 23.51 21.92 -16.55
CA LEU A 169 22.58 22.99 -16.94
C LEU A 169 22.62 23.17 -18.47
N ILE A 170 21.45 23.11 -19.12
CA ILE A 170 21.33 23.23 -20.59
C ILE A 170 20.37 24.37 -20.94
N ARG A 171 20.77 25.24 -21.87
CA ARG A 171 19.96 26.37 -22.34
C ARG A 171 19.37 26.10 -23.72
N ASN A 172 18.08 26.40 -23.92
CA ASN A 172 17.40 26.21 -25.19
C ASN A 172 17.24 27.55 -25.94
N ASN A 173 17.63 27.59 -27.21
CA ASN A 173 17.38 28.72 -28.10
C ASN A 173 16.50 28.26 -29.27
N HIS A 174 15.23 28.66 -29.23
CA HIS A 174 14.27 28.69 -30.35
C HIS A 174 14.03 27.37 -31.12
N SER A 175 13.12 26.52 -30.64
CA SER A 175 12.13 25.74 -31.42
C SER A 175 11.42 24.70 -30.54
N ASN A 176 10.12 24.47 -30.76
CA ASN A 176 9.31 23.45 -30.06
C ASN A 176 9.60 22.01 -30.55
N LEU A 177 10.88 21.67 -30.71
CA LEU A 177 11.38 20.35 -31.09
C LEU A 177 12.63 20.06 -30.26
N VAL A 178 12.61 19.00 -29.45
CA VAL A 178 13.81 18.49 -28.79
C VAL A 178 14.69 17.83 -29.86
N SER A 179 15.62 18.59 -30.42
CA SER A 179 16.73 18.07 -31.21
C SER A 179 17.95 17.92 -30.30
N ILE A 180 18.34 16.68 -30.00
CA ILE A 180 19.68 16.40 -29.47
C ILE A 180 20.59 16.24 -30.69
N SER A 181 21.26 17.31 -31.10
CA SER A 181 22.37 17.19 -32.04
C SER A 181 23.54 16.48 -31.35
N SER A 182 24.00 15.39 -31.95
CA SER A 182 25.13 14.54 -31.56
C SER A 182 26.19 15.19 -30.65
N CYS A 183 26.32 14.68 -29.42
CA CYS A 183 27.58 14.77 -28.66
C CYS A 183 28.37 13.48 -28.88
N SER A 184 29.40 13.53 -29.72
CA SER A 184 30.34 12.42 -29.88
C SER A 184 31.44 12.55 -28.83
N PHE A 185 31.43 11.67 -27.83
CA PHE A 185 32.59 11.50 -26.93
C PHE A 185 33.50 10.41 -27.51
N HIS A 186 34.68 10.79 -28.01
CA HIS A 186 35.73 9.83 -28.34
C HIS A 186 36.52 9.43 -27.08
N LEU A 187 36.17 8.28 -26.53
CA LEU A 187 37.00 7.49 -25.61
C LEU A 187 37.41 6.21 -26.36
N PRO A 188 38.72 5.94 -26.55
CA PRO A 188 39.15 4.72 -27.22
C PRO A 188 38.92 3.55 -26.26
N LEU A 189 37.73 2.93 -26.35
CA LEU A 189 37.37 1.54 -25.98
C LEU A 189 35.85 1.27 -25.98
N PHE A 190 35.00 2.24 -26.37
CA PHE A 190 33.54 2.04 -26.48
C PHE A 190 33.01 2.68 -27.77
N ASN A 191 32.48 1.87 -28.70
CA ASN A 191 31.70 2.38 -29.84
C ASN A 191 30.21 2.29 -29.49
N LEU A 192 29.57 3.44 -29.25
CA LEU A 192 28.12 3.59 -29.32
C LEU A 192 27.82 4.61 -30.41
N THR A 193 27.17 4.18 -31.49
CA THR A 193 26.72 5.04 -32.59
C THR A 193 25.19 5.08 -32.57
N PHE A 194 24.61 6.26 -32.41
CA PHE A 194 23.17 6.48 -32.62
C PHE A 194 22.97 7.15 -33.98
N LEU A 195 22.19 6.51 -34.87
CA LEU A 195 21.73 7.07 -36.13
C LEU A 195 20.22 6.88 -36.22
N LEU A 196 19.46 7.97 -36.25
CA LEU A 196 18.04 7.97 -36.61
C LEU A 196 17.88 8.75 -37.91
N HIS A 197 17.41 8.05 -38.95
CA HIS A 197 17.06 8.63 -40.24
C HIS A 197 15.63 9.19 -40.20
N THR A 198 15.43 10.37 -40.77
CA THR A 198 14.10 10.90 -41.09
C THR A 198 13.81 10.61 -42.56
N GLN A 199 12.80 9.78 -42.88
CA GLN A 199 11.99 10.01 -44.09
C GLN A 199 10.75 9.09 -44.23
N HIS A 200 9.70 9.73 -44.74
CA HIS A 200 8.46 9.24 -45.35
C HIS A 200 7.25 8.84 -44.48
N ARG A 201 6.15 9.55 -44.78
CA ARG A 201 4.77 9.25 -44.40
C ARG A 201 4.39 7.82 -44.82
N PHE A 202 3.90 7.04 -43.88
CA PHE A 202 3.04 5.89 -44.14
C PHE A 202 1.76 6.07 -43.33
N ASP A 203 0.63 6.18 -44.03
CA ASP A 203 -0.69 5.97 -43.42
C ASP A 203 -0.78 4.51 -43.00
N CYS A 204 -0.81 4.26 -41.70
CA CYS A 204 -1.03 2.94 -41.13
C CYS A 204 -2.17 3.04 -40.12
N ALA A 205 -3.34 2.54 -40.48
CA ALA A 205 -4.46 2.37 -39.56
C ALA A 205 -4.05 1.37 -38.47
N VAL A 206 -3.89 1.85 -37.24
CA VAL A 206 -3.67 1.00 -36.07
C VAL A 206 -5.04 0.61 -35.53
N PHE A 207 -5.39 -0.67 -35.65
CA PHE A 207 -6.44 -1.26 -34.84
C PHE A 207 -5.92 -1.37 -33.39
N THR A 208 -6.28 -0.39 -32.56
CA THR A 208 -6.16 -0.51 -31.11
C THR A 208 -7.26 -1.44 -30.60
N SER A 209 -6.89 -2.69 -30.34
CA SER A 209 -7.60 -3.53 -29.36
C SER A 209 -7.28 -2.95 -27.97
N MET A 210 -8.11 -2.01 -27.53
CA MET A 210 -8.17 -1.59 -26.12
C MET A 210 -9.16 -2.51 -25.42
N ALA A 211 -8.67 -3.29 -24.46
CA ALA A 211 -9.54 -3.79 -23.40
C ALA A 211 -10.14 -2.57 -22.66
N PRO A 212 -11.46 -2.53 -22.40
CA PRO A 212 -12.06 -1.41 -21.72
C PRO A 212 -11.58 -1.40 -20.26
N ASN A 213 -10.66 -0.50 -19.93
CA ASN A 213 -10.62 0.08 -18.59
C ASN A 213 -11.79 1.06 -18.54
N SER A 214 -12.90 0.66 -17.91
CA SER A 214 -13.88 1.65 -17.45
C SER A 214 -13.16 2.54 -16.44
N ALA A 215 -12.92 3.79 -16.82
CA ALA A 215 -12.43 4.80 -15.89
C ALA A 215 -13.55 5.03 -14.86
N VAL A 216 -13.39 4.41 -13.70
CA VAL A 216 -14.22 4.69 -12.52
C VAL A 216 -14.07 6.18 -12.21
N PRO A 217 -15.16 6.95 -12.02
CA PRO A 217 -15.07 8.37 -11.70
C PRO A 217 -14.19 8.59 -10.46
N ASP A 218 -13.15 9.43 -10.58
CA ASP A 218 -12.09 9.63 -9.57
C ASP A 218 -12.60 10.30 -8.27
N GLU A 219 -13.88 10.69 -8.20
CA GLU A 219 -14.45 11.47 -7.10
C GLU A 219 -15.23 10.64 -6.07
N GLN A 220 -15.84 9.50 -6.43
CA GLN A 220 -16.67 8.73 -5.50
C GLN A 220 -15.85 7.75 -4.66
N VAL A 221 -15.97 7.81 -3.33
CA VAL A 221 -15.23 6.94 -2.40
C VAL A 221 -15.67 5.47 -2.43
N VAL A 222 -16.89 5.21 -2.87
CA VAL A 222 -17.45 3.87 -3.14
C VAL A 222 -18.25 3.97 -4.43
N VAL A 223 -18.04 3.04 -5.36
CA VAL A 223 -18.75 2.99 -6.63
C VAL A 223 -19.60 1.73 -6.68
N GLY A 224 -20.91 1.91 -6.82
CA GLY A 224 -21.88 0.83 -7.03
C GLY A 224 -22.30 0.74 -8.49
N GLU A 225 -22.19 -0.45 -9.08
CA GLU A 225 -22.62 -0.77 -10.44
C GLU A 225 -23.72 -1.83 -10.40
N GLU A 226 -24.76 -1.64 -11.21
CA GLU A 226 -25.91 -2.54 -11.30
C GLU A 226 -25.94 -3.14 -12.71
N ILE A 227 -25.60 -4.43 -12.82
CA ILE A 227 -25.44 -5.14 -14.09
C ILE A 227 -26.36 -6.36 -14.06
N ASP A 228 -27.52 -6.27 -14.72
CA ASP A 228 -28.55 -7.31 -14.71
C ASP A 228 -28.88 -7.78 -13.27
N HIS A 229 -28.56 -9.03 -12.90
CA HIS A 229 -28.76 -9.58 -11.56
C HIS A 229 -27.56 -9.46 -10.61
N VAL A 230 -26.48 -8.84 -11.08
CA VAL A 230 -25.23 -8.66 -10.34
C VAL A 230 -25.10 -7.21 -9.88
N ARG A 231 -24.62 -7.04 -8.64
CA ARG A 231 -24.29 -5.74 -8.05
C ARG A 231 -22.82 -5.74 -7.72
N VAL A 232 -22.06 -4.78 -8.24
CA VAL A 232 -20.62 -4.67 -7.97
C VAL A 232 -20.40 -3.43 -7.13
N VAL A 233 -19.80 -3.60 -5.95
CA VAL A 233 -19.34 -2.49 -5.13
C VAL A 233 -17.82 -2.44 -5.11
N THR A 234 -17.28 -1.31 -5.55
CA THR A 234 -15.85 -1.03 -5.59
C THR A 234 -15.50 -0.01 -4.52
N LEU A 235 -14.68 -0.40 -3.54
CA LEU A 235 -14.06 0.55 -2.60
C LEU A 235 -13.02 1.37 -3.38
N ASN A 236 -13.22 2.68 -3.49
CA ASN A 236 -12.54 3.52 -4.47
C ASN A 236 -11.76 4.68 -3.81
N ARG A 237 -10.92 4.35 -2.83
CA ARG A 237 -9.92 5.27 -2.24
C ARG A 237 -8.50 4.71 -2.40
N PRO A 238 -8.03 4.42 -3.63
CA PRO A 238 -6.79 3.66 -3.85
C PRO A 238 -5.54 4.36 -3.28
N LYS A 239 -5.52 5.69 -3.25
CA LYS A 239 -4.43 6.49 -2.65
C LYS A 239 -4.32 6.27 -1.13
N GLN A 240 -5.44 6.01 -0.46
CA GLN A 240 -5.53 5.71 0.98
C GLN A 240 -5.69 4.20 1.25
N LEU A 241 -5.40 3.35 0.26
CA LEU A 241 -5.52 1.89 0.39
C LEU A 241 -6.94 1.44 0.77
N ASN A 242 -7.95 2.16 0.29
CA ASN A 242 -9.35 1.89 0.54
C ASN A 242 -9.71 1.90 2.03
N ALA A 243 -9.01 2.71 2.84
CA ALA A 243 -9.30 2.86 4.26
C ALA A 243 -10.75 3.29 4.52
N ILE A 244 -11.37 2.75 5.57
CA ILE A 244 -12.76 2.98 5.95
C ILE A 244 -12.90 4.38 6.56
N SER A 245 -13.49 5.30 5.78
CA SER A 245 -13.90 6.64 6.20
C SER A 245 -15.39 6.68 6.56
N PRO A 246 -15.87 7.76 7.21
CA PRO A 246 -17.30 7.97 7.47
C PRO A 246 -18.16 7.91 6.20
N GLU A 247 -17.69 8.52 5.11
CA GLU A 247 -18.39 8.50 3.82
C GLU A 247 -18.44 7.09 3.21
N LEU A 248 -17.32 6.35 3.26
CA LEU A 248 -17.25 4.98 2.75
C LEU A 248 -18.24 4.07 3.46
N VAL A 249 -18.29 4.10 4.80
CA VAL A 249 -19.22 3.25 5.55
C VAL A 249 -20.68 3.62 5.27
N SER A 250 -20.97 4.92 5.15
CA SER A 250 -22.33 5.41 4.85
C SER A 250 -22.80 4.93 3.46
N LEU A 251 -21.97 5.09 2.44
CA LEU A 251 -22.30 4.66 1.08
C LEU A 251 -22.41 3.14 0.97
N LEU A 252 -21.48 2.39 1.58
CA LEU A 252 -21.50 0.94 1.56
C LEU A 252 -22.78 0.39 2.24
N ALA A 253 -23.15 0.93 3.41
CA ALA A 253 -24.40 0.59 4.08
C ALA A 253 -25.62 0.89 3.19
N THR A 254 -25.63 2.05 2.53
CA THR A 254 -26.72 2.46 1.62
C THR A 254 -26.87 1.49 0.46
N TYR A 255 -25.77 1.11 -0.20
CA TYR A 255 -25.80 0.16 -1.31
C TYR A 255 -26.27 -1.23 -0.88
N LEU A 256 -25.71 -1.75 0.22
CA LEU A 256 -26.08 -3.08 0.71
C LEU A 256 -27.55 -3.13 1.16
N GLU A 257 -28.06 -2.10 1.83
CA GLU A 257 -29.48 -2.06 2.17
C GLU A 257 -30.38 -1.98 0.94
N LYS A 258 -30.03 -1.11 -0.03
CA LYS A 258 -30.78 -0.98 -1.29
C LYS A 258 -30.82 -2.33 -2.01
N TRP A 259 -29.67 -2.97 -2.18
CA TRP A 259 -29.55 -4.18 -2.97
C TRP A 259 -30.11 -5.40 -2.27
N GLU A 260 -30.14 -5.47 -0.94
CA GLU A 260 -30.82 -6.60 -0.27
C GLU A 260 -32.34 -6.56 -0.51
N LYS A 261 -32.93 -5.36 -0.66
CA LYS A 261 -34.37 -5.17 -0.93
C LYS A 261 -34.75 -5.28 -2.41
N ASP A 262 -33.79 -5.16 -3.33
CA ASP A 262 -34.02 -5.19 -4.77
C ASP A 262 -34.17 -6.62 -5.31
N GLU A 263 -35.37 -7.05 -5.70
CA GLU A 263 -35.63 -8.41 -6.23
C GLU A 263 -34.75 -8.79 -7.43
N ASN A 264 -34.24 -7.81 -8.20
CA ASN A 264 -33.35 -8.10 -9.31
C ASN A 264 -31.92 -8.40 -8.86
N ALA A 265 -31.48 -7.98 -7.69
CA ALA A 265 -30.13 -8.28 -7.21
C ALA A 265 -30.07 -9.70 -6.66
N GLU A 266 -29.25 -10.57 -7.24
CA GLU A 266 -29.04 -11.94 -6.75
C GLU A 266 -27.62 -12.18 -6.23
N LEU A 267 -26.62 -11.51 -6.84
CA LEU A 267 -25.21 -11.60 -6.48
C LEU A 267 -24.65 -10.21 -6.16
N VAL A 268 -23.92 -10.08 -5.06
CA VAL A 268 -23.13 -8.89 -4.72
C VAL A 268 -21.64 -9.23 -4.75
N ILE A 269 -20.87 -8.50 -5.56
CA ILE A 269 -19.41 -8.59 -5.62
C ILE A 269 -18.82 -7.38 -4.89
N ILE A 270 -17.94 -7.62 -3.92
CA ILE A 270 -17.19 -6.59 -3.20
C ILE A 270 -15.73 -6.63 -3.66
N LYS A 271 -15.19 -5.51 -4.15
CA LYS A 271 -13.80 -5.39 -4.56
C LYS A 271 -13.18 -4.05 -4.15
N GLY A 272 -11.85 -3.98 -4.16
CA GLY A 272 -11.10 -2.74 -3.92
C GLY A 272 -10.42 -2.24 -5.19
N ALA A 273 -10.43 -0.92 -5.41
CA ALA A 273 -9.67 -0.29 -6.47
C ALA A 273 -8.16 -0.25 -6.13
N GLY A 274 -7.32 -0.42 -7.15
CA GLY A 274 -5.86 -0.29 -7.02
C GLY A 274 -5.20 -1.47 -6.32
N ARG A 275 -4.23 -1.18 -5.43
CA ARG A 275 -3.30 -2.18 -4.87
C ARG A 275 -3.73 -2.81 -3.55
N ALA A 276 -4.90 -2.44 -3.03
CA ALA A 276 -5.40 -2.93 -1.75
C ALA A 276 -6.89 -3.23 -1.87
N PHE A 277 -7.33 -4.27 -1.16
CA PHE A 277 -8.75 -4.50 -0.99
C PHE A 277 -9.31 -3.46 -0.01
N CYS A 278 -8.83 -3.48 1.25
CA CYS A 278 -9.12 -2.49 2.28
C CYS A 278 -8.09 -2.57 3.41
N ALA A 279 -7.41 -1.47 3.72
CA ALA A 279 -6.37 -1.43 4.76
C ALA A 279 -6.91 -1.21 6.19
N GLY A 280 -8.23 -1.24 6.40
CA GLY A 280 -8.86 -1.05 7.71
C GLY A 280 -9.37 0.37 7.94
N GLY A 281 -9.59 0.74 9.20
CA GLY A 281 -10.08 2.05 9.59
C GLY A 281 -9.15 3.19 9.18
N ASP A 282 -9.70 4.34 8.79
CA ASP A 282 -8.90 5.53 8.50
C ASP A 282 -8.34 6.13 9.81
N LEU A 283 -7.10 5.75 10.15
CA LEU A 283 -6.45 6.15 11.40
C LEU A 283 -6.33 7.67 11.55
N ARG A 284 -6.30 8.45 10.46
CA ARG A 284 -6.28 9.91 10.54
C ARG A 284 -7.60 10.47 11.04
N VAL A 285 -8.72 9.92 10.55
CA VAL A 285 -10.06 10.28 11.05
C VAL A 285 -10.15 10.07 12.56
N PHE A 286 -9.69 8.91 13.03
CA PHE A 286 -9.67 8.60 14.45
C PHE A 286 -8.76 9.53 15.25
N TYR A 287 -7.54 9.77 14.76
CA TYR A 287 -6.60 10.66 15.43
C TYR A 287 -7.16 12.07 15.55
N ASP A 288 -7.71 12.64 14.49
CA ASP A 288 -8.23 14.00 14.49
C ASP A 288 -9.49 14.15 15.35
N GLY A 289 -10.31 13.10 15.43
CA GLY A 289 -11.48 13.03 16.30
C GLY A 289 -11.16 13.10 17.80
N ARG A 290 -9.90 12.88 18.23
CA ARG A 290 -9.50 12.97 19.65
C ARG A 290 -9.79 14.31 20.33
N LYS A 291 -9.99 15.37 19.53
CA LYS A 291 -10.20 16.74 20.02
C LYS A 291 -11.59 16.96 20.62
N THR A 292 -12.56 16.14 20.21
CA THR A 292 -13.96 16.29 20.61
C THR A 292 -14.48 14.94 21.06
N LYS A 293 -15.18 14.91 22.20
CA LYS A 293 -15.78 13.69 22.72
C LYS A 293 -16.72 13.09 21.66
N ASP A 294 -16.60 11.79 21.43
CA ASP A 294 -17.47 11.00 20.55
C ASP A 294 -17.51 11.44 19.07
N ALA A 295 -16.53 12.23 18.59
CA ALA A 295 -16.48 12.68 17.20
C ALA A 295 -16.39 11.55 16.15
N CYS A 296 -15.84 10.39 16.54
CA CYS A 296 -15.76 9.21 15.67
C CYS A 296 -16.86 8.19 15.94
N LEU A 297 -17.83 8.49 16.80
CA LEU A 297 -18.79 7.49 17.26
C LEU A 297 -19.74 7.06 16.15
N GLU A 298 -20.13 7.97 15.25
CA GLU A 298 -20.97 7.65 14.11
C GLU A 298 -20.33 6.60 13.19
N VAL A 299 -19.08 6.82 12.77
CA VAL A 299 -18.38 5.89 11.87
C VAL A 299 -18.18 4.53 12.54
N VAL A 300 -17.87 4.49 13.84
CA VAL A 300 -17.75 3.25 14.61
C VAL A 300 -19.10 2.53 14.68
N TYR A 301 -20.15 3.22 15.12
CA TYR A 301 -21.47 2.60 15.27
C TYR A 301 -21.95 2.02 13.93
N ARG A 302 -21.90 2.83 12.86
CA ARG A 302 -22.31 2.41 11.52
C ARG A 302 -21.50 1.21 11.05
N PHE A 303 -20.19 1.20 11.25
CA PHE A 303 -19.34 0.12 10.74
C PHE A 303 -19.57 -1.20 11.48
N TYR A 304 -19.78 -1.16 12.79
CA TYR A 304 -20.02 -2.34 13.61
C TYR A 304 -21.39 -2.94 13.34
N TRP A 305 -22.40 -2.08 13.21
CA TRP A 305 -23.72 -2.47 12.74
C TRP A 305 -23.64 -3.07 11.33
N LEU A 306 -22.83 -2.50 10.43
CA LEU A 306 -22.64 -3.01 9.08
C LEU A 306 -21.91 -4.36 9.06
N CYS A 307 -20.94 -4.60 9.95
CA CYS A 307 -20.27 -5.90 10.08
C CYS A 307 -21.27 -7.03 10.36
N TYR A 308 -22.28 -6.78 11.20
CA TYR A 308 -23.36 -7.74 11.43
C TYR A 308 -24.17 -8.03 10.16
N HIS A 309 -24.54 -6.99 9.41
CA HIS A 309 -25.34 -7.13 8.19
C HIS A 309 -24.59 -7.81 7.06
N ILE A 310 -23.30 -7.52 6.90
CA ILE A 310 -22.44 -8.24 5.96
C ILE A 310 -22.37 -9.71 6.34
N SER A 311 -22.20 -10.03 7.63
CA SER A 311 -22.09 -11.44 8.05
C SER A 311 -23.39 -12.23 7.98
N THR A 312 -24.54 -11.56 7.94
CA THR A 312 -25.86 -12.21 7.92
C THR A 312 -26.64 -11.94 6.63
N TYR A 313 -25.97 -11.38 5.61
CA TYR A 313 -26.58 -10.89 4.39
C TYR A 313 -27.37 -11.98 3.66
N LYS A 314 -28.57 -11.64 3.17
CA LYS A 314 -29.49 -12.62 2.58
C LYS A 314 -29.09 -13.10 1.19
N LYS A 315 -28.38 -12.26 0.45
CA LYS A 315 -27.99 -12.51 -0.93
C LYS A 315 -26.59 -13.05 -1.00
N THR A 316 -26.28 -13.77 -2.07
CA THR A 316 -24.94 -14.33 -2.23
C THR A 316 -23.93 -13.21 -2.40
N GLN A 317 -22.86 -13.26 -1.60
CA GLN A 317 -21.77 -12.28 -1.62
C GLN A 317 -20.46 -12.95 -1.99
N VAL A 318 -19.68 -12.29 -2.85
CA VAL A 318 -18.32 -12.67 -3.22
C VAL A 318 -17.38 -11.49 -2.97
N ALA A 319 -16.36 -11.67 -2.14
CA ALA A 319 -15.25 -10.71 -2.07
C ALA A 319 -14.12 -11.11 -3.03
N LEU A 320 -13.69 -10.18 -3.87
CA LEU A 320 -12.48 -10.29 -4.69
C LEU A 320 -11.35 -9.52 -4.00
N VAL A 321 -10.62 -10.23 -3.14
CA VAL A 321 -9.64 -9.66 -2.21
C VAL A 321 -8.26 -9.65 -2.83
N HIS A 322 -8.00 -8.65 -3.66
CA HIS A 322 -6.67 -8.41 -4.23
C HIS A 322 -5.87 -7.40 -3.39
N GLY A 323 -4.71 -7.82 -2.88
CA GLY A 323 -3.81 -6.94 -2.11
C GLY A 323 -4.12 -6.89 -0.61
N ILE A 324 -3.83 -5.76 0.02
CA ILE A 324 -3.93 -5.61 1.48
C ILE A 324 -5.38 -5.74 1.97
N SER A 325 -5.60 -6.58 2.99
CA SER A 325 -6.87 -6.73 3.70
C SER A 325 -6.59 -6.77 5.21
N MET A 326 -6.73 -5.65 5.92
CA MET A 326 -6.30 -5.54 7.32
C MET A 326 -7.38 -4.91 8.21
N GLY A 327 -7.40 -5.33 9.47
CA GLY A 327 -8.35 -4.87 10.49
C GLY A 327 -9.79 -4.89 10.00
N GLY A 328 -10.51 -3.78 10.15
CA GLY A 328 -11.88 -3.64 9.65
C GLY A 328 -12.07 -3.98 8.16
N GLY A 329 -11.04 -3.84 7.32
CA GLY A 329 -11.11 -4.23 5.91
C GLY A 329 -11.29 -5.74 5.72
N ALA A 330 -10.72 -6.54 6.63
CA ALA A 330 -10.89 -7.98 6.59
C ALA A 330 -12.28 -8.43 7.10
N ALA A 331 -13.02 -7.58 7.84
CA ALA A 331 -14.41 -7.85 8.21
C ALA A 331 -15.35 -7.82 6.99
N LEU A 332 -14.91 -7.24 5.86
CA LEU A 332 -15.64 -7.24 4.59
C LEU A 332 -15.44 -8.53 3.77
N MET A 333 -14.58 -9.47 4.21
CA MET A 333 -14.30 -10.71 3.47
C MET A 333 -14.38 -11.98 4.31
N VAL A 334 -13.89 -11.99 5.55
CA VAL A 334 -13.85 -13.18 6.42
C VAL A 334 -15.24 -13.81 6.64
N PRO A 335 -16.31 -13.03 6.92
CA PRO A 335 -17.63 -13.64 7.14
C PRO A 335 -18.33 -14.14 5.89
N LEU A 336 -17.83 -13.82 4.69
CA LEU A 336 -18.54 -14.11 3.46
C LEU A 336 -18.47 -15.61 3.12
N LYS A 337 -19.56 -16.13 2.54
CA LYS A 337 -19.60 -17.49 1.99
C LYS A 337 -18.53 -17.70 0.90
N PHE A 338 -18.21 -16.64 0.16
CA PHE A 338 -17.19 -16.66 -0.88
C PHE A 338 -16.22 -15.48 -0.70
N SER A 339 -14.95 -15.80 -0.47
CA SER A 339 -13.85 -14.85 -0.43
C SER A 339 -12.70 -15.42 -1.26
N VAL A 340 -12.33 -14.68 -2.30
CA VAL A 340 -11.28 -15.04 -3.26
C VAL A 340 -10.06 -14.19 -2.95
N VAL A 341 -8.95 -14.83 -2.60
CA VAL A 341 -7.67 -14.18 -2.33
C VAL A 341 -6.65 -14.52 -3.41
N THR A 342 -5.62 -13.70 -3.54
CA THR A 342 -4.54 -13.89 -4.53
C THR A 342 -3.18 -13.98 -3.85
N GLU A 343 -2.14 -14.28 -4.64
CA GLU A 343 -0.75 -14.30 -4.18
C GLU A 343 -0.24 -12.95 -3.65
N LYS A 344 -0.97 -11.85 -3.95
CA LYS A 344 -0.66 -10.50 -3.44
C LYS A 344 -1.45 -10.16 -2.18
N THR A 345 -2.36 -11.03 -1.74
CA THR A 345 -3.17 -10.77 -0.56
C THR A 345 -2.31 -10.85 0.69
N VAL A 346 -2.40 -9.80 1.51
CA VAL A 346 -1.75 -9.75 2.82
C VAL A 346 -2.82 -9.44 3.85
N PHE A 347 -3.09 -10.41 4.72
CA PHE A 347 -4.01 -10.30 5.84
C PHE A 347 -3.26 -10.03 7.14
N ALA A 348 -3.79 -9.16 7.99
CA ALA A 348 -3.35 -8.99 9.37
C ALA A 348 -4.41 -8.26 10.21
N THR A 349 -4.35 -8.48 11.52
CA THR A 349 -5.09 -7.76 12.56
C THR A 349 -4.09 -7.12 13.54
N PRO A 350 -3.45 -6.00 13.14
CA PRO A 350 -2.31 -5.42 13.85
C PRO A 350 -2.71 -4.47 15.00
N GLU A 351 -3.97 -4.46 15.43
CA GLU A 351 -4.56 -3.42 16.28
C GLU A 351 -3.81 -3.24 17.61
N ALA A 352 -3.38 -4.34 18.23
CA ALA A 352 -2.64 -4.31 19.49
C ALA A 352 -1.33 -3.51 19.41
N SER A 353 -0.70 -3.48 18.24
CA SER A 353 0.59 -2.81 18.03
C SER A 353 0.51 -1.28 18.09
N PHE A 354 -0.68 -0.70 17.88
CA PHE A 354 -0.89 0.75 17.95
C PHE A 354 -1.86 1.15 19.07
N GLY A 355 -2.08 0.30 20.07
CA GLY A 355 -2.90 0.66 21.24
C GLY A 355 -4.39 0.43 21.07
N PHE A 356 -4.81 -0.41 20.12
CA PHE A 356 -6.21 -0.72 19.86
C PHE A 356 -6.49 -2.23 20.05
N HIS A 357 -7.75 -2.62 20.14
CA HIS A 357 -8.11 -4.03 20.34
C HIS A 357 -8.45 -4.72 19.02
N THR A 358 -8.41 -6.06 18.99
CA THR A 358 -8.99 -6.81 17.88
C THR A 358 -10.50 -6.58 17.86
N ASP A 359 -11.01 -6.07 16.74
CA ASP A 359 -12.32 -5.44 16.68
C ASP A 359 -13.13 -5.89 15.45
N CYS A 360 -14.25 -5.24 15.14
CA CYS A 360 -15.09 -5.56 13.97
C CYS A 360 -15.53 -7.04 13.89
N GLY A 361 -15.71 -7.71 15.04
CA GLY A 361 -16.07 -9.12 15.12
C GLY A 361 -14.89 -10.09 15.04
N PHE A 362 -13.65 -9.62 14.92
CA PHE A 362 -12.48 -10.50 14.92
C PHE A 362 -12.27 -11.25 16.23
N SER A 363 -12.82 -10.78 17.36
CA SER A 363 -12.89 -11.59 18.56
C SER A 363 -13.70 -12.89 18.35
N TYR A 364 -14.71 -12.87 17.49
CA TYR A 364 -15.51 -14.04 17.11
C TYR A 364 -14.76 -14.93 16.11
N TYR A 365 -14.19 -14.35 15.05
CA TYR A 365 -13.53 -15.12 13.99
C TYR A 365 -12.23 -15.77 14.48
N HIS A 366 -11.36 -15.01 15.18
CA HIS A 366 -10.12 -15.55 15.72
C HIS A 366 -10.36 -16.66 16.74
N SER A 367 -11.39 -16.53 17.58
CA SER A 367 -11.68 -17.53 18.63
C SER A 367 -12.11 -18.90 18.07
N ARG A 368 -12.42 -18.97 16.77
CA ARG A 368 -12.86 -20.18 16.07
C ARG A 368 -11.76 -20.78 15.18
N LEU A 369 -10.60 -20.12 15.09
CA LEU A 369 -9.46 -20.68 14.40
C LEU A 369 -8.88 -21.88 15.16
N PRO A 370 -8.21 -22.82 14.46
CA PRO A 370 -7.65 -24.02 15.08
C PRO A 370 -6.71 -23.71 16.25
N GLY A 371 -6.93 -24.41 17.37
CA GLY A 371 -6.09 -24.31 18.57
C GLY A 371 -6.04 -22.89 19.14
N HIS A 372 -4.83 -22.31 19.12
CA HIS A 372 -4.56 -20.93 19.57
C HIS A 372 -4.03 -20.02 18.45
N LEU A 373 -4.31 -20.36 17.19
CA LEU A 373 -3.91 -19.53 16.04
C LEU A 373 -4.56 -18.13 16.10
N GLY A 374 -5.80 -18.04 16.57
CA GLY A 374 -6.50 -16.77 16.73
C GLY A 374 -5.84 -15.81 17.72
N GLU A 375 -5.46 -16.31 18.90
CA GLU A 375 -4.71 -15.54 19.89
C GLU A 375 -3.35 -15.09 19.34
N PHE A 376 -2.66 -15.97 18.59
CA PHE A 376 -1.41 -15.61 17.91
C PHE A 376 -1.61 -14.46 16.92
N LEU A 377 -2.56 -14.55 16.00
CA LEU A 377 -2.79 -13.52 15.00
C LEU A 377 -3.16 -12.18 15.64
N ALA A 378 -4.11 -12.20 16.59
CA ALA A 378 -4.63 -10.99 17.21
C ALA A 378 -3.60 -10.26 18.11
N LEU A 379 -2.76 -11.00 18.85
CA LEU A 379 -1.76 -10.39 19.73
C LEU A 379 -0.51 -9.91 19.01
N THR A 380 -0.13 -10.60 17.94
CA THR A 380 1.14 -10.35 17.25
C THR A 380 0.99 -9.46 16.02
N GLY A 381 -0.21 -9.34 15.46
CA GLY A 381 -0.42 -8.74 14.15
C GLY A 381 0.24 -9.55 13.03
N GLY A 382 0.42 -10.86 13.23
CA GLY A 382 1.04 -11.77 12.29
C GLY A 382 0.38 -11.69 10.91
N ARG A 383 1.20 -11.66 9.86
CA ARG A 383 0.73 -11.55 8.48
C ARG A 383 0.50 -12.94 7.90
N LEU A 384 -0.61 -13.09 7.18
CA LEU A 384 -0.90 -14.27 6.37
C LEU A 384 -0.91 -13.89 4.88
N SER A 385 -0.26 -14.70 4.06
CA SER A 385 -0.37 -14.66 2.61
C SER A 385 -1.72 -15.23 2.12
N GLY A 386 -2.09 -14.97 0.87
CA GLY A 386 -3.32 -15.51 0.27
C GLY A 386 -3.52 -17.01 0.50
N LYS A 387 -2.48 -17.81 0.31
CA LYS A 387 -2.55 -19.26 0.53
C LYS A 387 -2.79 -19.61 2.01
N GLU A 388 -2.10 -18.94 2.92
CA GLU A 388 -2.26 -19.16 4.36
C GLU A 388 -3.63 -18.74 4.86
N ILE A 389 -4.23 -17.68 4.30
CA ILE A 389 -5.59 -17.26 4.65
C ILE A 389 -6.59 -18.37 4.30
N VAL A 390 -6.47 -19.00 3.12
CA VAL A 390 -7.31 -20.13 2.74
C VAL A 390 -7.07 -21.34 3.64
N ALA A 391 -5.80 -21.71 3.85
CA ALA A 391 -5.45 -22.85 4.70
C ALA A 391 -5.89 -22.68 6.17
N ALA A 392 -5.89 -21.44 6.69
CA ALA A 392 -6.41 -21.11 8.01
C ALA A 392 -7.95 -21.10 8.09
N GLY A 393 -8.65 -21.18 6.96
CA GLY A 393 -10.12 -21.12 6.88
C GLY A 393 -10.70 -19.70 6.96
N LEU A 394 -9.89 -18.67 6.71
CA LEU A 394 -10.31 -17.27 6.72
C LEU A 394 -10.76 -16.77 5.33
N ALA A 395 -10.39 -17.47 4.26
CA ALA A 395 -10.87 -17.27 2.89
C ALA A 395 -11.22 -18.62 2.26
N THR A 396 -11.98 -18.62 1.18
CA THR A 396 -12.48 -19.87 0.59
C THR A 396 -11.74 -20.31 -0.66
N HIS A 397 -11.26 -19.38 -1.49
CA HIS A 397 -10.61 -19.71 -2.77
C HIS A 397 -9.33 -18.91 -2.96
N PHE A 398 -8.32 -19.55 -3.58
CA PHE A 398 -7.07 -18.92 -3.98
C PHE A 398 -6.99 -18.88 -5.50
N VAL A 399 -6.83 -17.68 -6.07
CA VAL A 399 -6.78 -17.44 -7.52
C VAL A 399 -5.58 -16.55 -7.84
N LEU A 400 -4.82 -16.88 -8.89
CA LEU A 400 -3.71 -16.05 -9.35
C LEU A 400 -4.22 -14.67 -9.81
N SER A 401 -3.54 -13.59 -9.41
CA SER A 401 -4.03 -12.22 -9.65
C SER A 401 -4.23 -11.88 -11.13
N GLU A 402 -3.50 -12.52 -12.04
CA GLU A 402 -3.69 -12.37 -13.49
C GLU A 402 -5.08 -12.83 -13.96
N LYS A 403 -5.73 -13.75 -13.24
CA LYS A 403 -7.05 -14.30 -13.58
C LYS A 403 -8.21 -13.60 -12.89
N ILE A 404 -7.96 -12.70 -11.93
CA ILE A 404 -9.04 -12.00 -11.18
C ILE A 404 -9.98 -11.24 -12.12
N GLY A 405 -9.44 -10.55 -13.13
CA GLY A 405 -10.26 -9.78 -14.07
C GLY A 405 -11.15 -10.65 -14.97
N GLU A 406 -10.67 -11.85 -15.33
CA GLU A 406 -11.46 -12.83 -16.08
C GLU A 406 -12.52 -13.48 -15.19
N LEU A 407 -12.16 -13.80 -13.94
CA LEU A 407 -13.08 -14.32 -12.94
C LEU A 407 -14.23 -13.35 -12.67
N GLU A 408 -13.94 -12.06 -12.49
CA GLU A 408 -14.96 -11.03 -12.29
C GLU A 408 -15.95 -11.00 -13.46
N LYS A 409 -15.44 -10.97 -14.70
CA LYS A 409 -16.29 -11.03 -15.90
C LYS A 409 -17.12 -12.31 -15.96
N ARG A 410 -16.54 -13.46 -15.56
CA ARG A 410 -17.25 -14.73 -15.54
C ARG A 410 -18.39 -14.73 -14.52
N LEU A 411 -18.15 -14.22 -13.32
CA LEU A 411 -19.17 -14.05 -12.28
C LEU A 411 -20.29 -13.10 -12.71
N ILE A 412 -19.95 -11.97 -13.37
CA ILE A 412 -20.94 -11.06 -13.94
C ILE A 412 -21.77 -11.77 -15.02
N SER A 413 -21.12 -12.49 -15.95
CA SER A 413 -21.79 -13.21 -17.04
C SER A 413 -22.67 -14.37 -16.57
N LEU A 414 -22.40 -14.92 -15.38
CA LEU A 414 -23.21 -15.98 -14.79
C LEU A 414 -24.62 -15.47 -14.48
N ASN A 415 -24.73 -14.17 -14.15
CA ASN A 415 -25.99 -13.47 -13.94
C ASN A 415 -26.95 -14.20 -12.99
N SER A 416 -26.41 -14.81 -11.93
CA SER A 416 -27.17 -15.61 -10.97
C SER A 416 -26.55 -15.55 -9.58
N GLY A 417 -27.40 -15.58 -8.56
CA GLY A 417 -27.00 -15.72 -7.15
C GLY A 417 -26.90 -17.17 -6.67
N ASP A 418 -27.10 -18.18 -7.52
CA ASP A 418 -27.06 -19.59 -7.11
C ASP A 418 -25.66 -19.98 -6.58
N GLU A 419 -25.60 -20.37 -5.31
CA GLU A 419 -24.35 -20.65 -4.62
C GLU A 419 -23.58 -21.83 -5.23
N LYS A 420 -24.26 -22.80 -5.84
CA LYS A 420 -23.59 -23.95 -6.48
C LYS A 420 -22.95 -23.53 -7.80
N ALA A 421 -23.65 -22.76 -8.62
CA ALA A 421 -23.13 -22.22 -9.86
C ALA A 421 -21.94 -21.28 -9.60
N ILE A 422 -22.05 -20.39 -8.61
CA ILE A 422 -20.96 -19.50 -8.20
C ILE A 422 -19.75 -20.32 -7.73
N ARG A 423 -19.96 -21.30 -6.85
CA ARG A 423 -18.87 -22.18 -6.39
C ARG A 423 -18.18 -22.88 -7.55
N SER A 424 -18.93 -23.42 -8.51
CA SER A 424 -18.35 -24.07 -9.70
C SER A 424 -17.47 -23.12 -10.52
N VAL A 425 -17.87 -21.85 -10.66
CA VAL A 425 -17.04 -20.82 -11.32
C VAL A 425 -15.79 -20.52 -10.49
N LEU A 426 -15.90 -20.38 -9.18
CA LEU A 426 -14.73 -20.13 -8.33
C LEU A 426 -13.73 -21.29 -8.38
N GLU A 427 -14.21 -22.54 -8.38
CA GLU A 427 -13.39 -23.75 -8.48
C GLU A 427 -12.67 -23.85 -9.84
N GLU A 428 -13.31 -23.45 -10.95
CA GLU A 428 -12.70 -23.40 -12.29
C GLU A 428 -11.44 -22.51 -12.33
N PHE A 429 -11.45 -21.40 -11.57
CA PHE A 429 -10.34 -20.44 -11.55
C PHE A 429 -9.33 -20.70 -10.42
N SER A 430 -9.68 -21.56 -9.47
CA SER A 430 -8.88 -21.82 -8.28
C SER A 430 -7.56 -22.49 -8.61
N SER A 431 -6.52 -22.14 -7.84
CA SER A 431 -5.19 -22.75 -7.91
C SER A 431 -4.88 -23.49 -6.62
N GLU A 432 -3.98 -24.47 -6.69
CA GLU A 432 -3.60 -25.26 -5.51
C GLU A 432 -3.01 -24.41 -4.39
N VAL A 433 -3.41 -24.72 -3.16
CA VAL A 433 -2.91 -24.08 -1.95
C VAL A 433 -1.80 -24.95 -1.36
N ASN A 434 -0.57 -24.68 -1.82
CA ASN A 434 0.65 -25.30 -1.28
C ASN A 434 1.37 -24.29 -0.38
N LEU A 435 1.42 -24.58 0.92
CA LEU A 435 2.07 -23.74 1.93
C LEU A 435 3.59 -23.81 1.81
N ASP A 436 4.25 -22.66 1.99
CA ASP A 436 5.71 -22.58 2.04
C ASP A 436 6.22 -23.24 3.33
N GLU A 437 7.44 -23.78 3.31
CA GLU A 437 8.04 -24.46 4.49
C GLU A 437 8.08 -23.57 5.73
N GLU A 438 8.36 -22.27 5.53
CA GLU A 438 8.41 -21.26 6.59
C GLU A 438 7.04 -20.64 6.93
N SER A 439 5.95 -21.17 6.38
CA SER A 439 4.60 -20.73 6.74
C SER A 439 4.39 -20.82 8.24
N ILE A 440 3.71 -19.81 8.79
CA ILE A 440 3.39 -19.77 10.23
C ILE A 440 2.44 -20.90 10.63
N LEU A 441 1.64 -21.40 9.70
CA LEU A 441 0.73 -22.53 9.91
C LEU A 441 1.49 -23.85 10.16
N ASN A 442 2.73 -23.97 9.66
CA ASN A 442 3.59 -25.12 9.97
C ASN A 442 4.14 -25.07 11.41
N LYS A 443 4.01 -23.94 12.11
CA LYS A 443 4.46 -23.75 13.50
C LYS A 443 3.31 -23.92 14.51
N GLN A 444 2.19 -24.53 14.10
CA GLN A 444 0.96 -24.66 14.89
C GLN A 444 1.18 -25.31 16.27
N SER A 445 2.04 -26.34 16.38
CA SER A 445 2.28 -27.00 17.67
C SER A 445 2.90 -26.02 18.68
N THR A 446 3.90 -25.26 18.25
CA THR A 446 4.58 -24.25 19.06
C THR A 446 3.64 -23.11 19.42
N ILE A 447 2.81 -22.66 18.46
CA ILE A 447 1.76 -21.66 18.70
C ILE A 447 0.78 -22.15 19.77
N ASN A 448 0.28 -23.38 19.64
CA ASN A 448 -0.66 -23.95 20.59
C ASN A 448 -0.06 -24.04 22.00
N GLU A 449 1.19 -24.49 22.11
CA GLU A 449 1.88 -24.57 23.39
C GLU A 449 2.02 -23.19 24.06
N CYS A 450 2.52 -22.20 23.32
CA CYS A 450 2.83 -20.88 23.88
C CYS A 450 1.60 -20.01 24.11
N PHE A 451 0.61 -20.02 23.22
CA PHE A 451 -0.59 -19.17 23.31
C PHE A 451 -1.72 -19.78 24.14
N SER A 452 -1.53 -21.00 24.67
CA SER A 452 -2.44 -21.62 25.64
C SER A 452 -2.38 -21.03 27.05
N LYS A 453 -1.32 -20.27 27.40
CA LYS A 453 -1.12 -19.76 28.78
C LYS A 453 -2.15 -18.71 29.18
N ASP A 454 -2.48 -18.61 30.46
CA ASP A 454 -3.63 -17.82 30.93
C ASP A 454 -3.46 -16.30 30.74
N SER A 455 -2.24 -15.79 30.75
CA SER A 455 -1.94 -14.36 30.64
C SER A 455 -0.97 -14.01 29.50
N VAL A 456 -0.96 -12.75 29.07
CA VAL A 456 -0.02 -12.26 28.04
C VAL A 456 1.43 -12.40 28.52
N GLU A 457 1.66 -12.16 29.80
CA GLU A 457 2.94 -12.29 30.48
C GLU A 457 3.47 -13.72 30.40
N GLU A 458 2.62 -14.71 30.68
CA GLU A 458 2.99 -16.12 30.57
C GLU A 458 3.17 -16.56 29.13
N ILE A 459 2.38 -16.04 28.18
CA ILE A 459 2.58 -16.28 26.74
C ILE A 459 3.97 -15.79 26.32
N ILE A 460 4.33 -14.55 26.66
CA ILE A 460 5.66 -13.99 26.34
C ILE A 460 6.76 -14.83 26.97
N LYS A 461 6.63 -15.19 28.25
CA LYS A 461 7.62 -16.04 28.93
C LYS A 461 7.73 -17.42 28.28
N SER A 462 6.61 -18.01 27.85
CA SER A 462 6.62 -19.30 27.15
C SER A 462 7.34 -19.19 25.81
N LEU A 463 7.10 -18.13 25.06
CA LEU A 463 7.80 -17.86 23.79
C LEU A 463 9.30 -17.65 24.00
N GLU A 464 9.71 -16.93 25.04
CA GLU A 464 11.14 -16.72 25.35
C GLU A 464 11.87 -18.03 25.63
N VAL A 465 11.25 -18.95 26.37
CA VAL A 465 11.83 -20.29 26.62
C VAL A 465 11.92 -21.10 25.32
N GLU A 466 10.95 -20.93 24.43
CA GLU A 466 10.86 -21.67 23.17
C GLU A 466 11.82 -21.13 22.08
N ALA A 467 12.21 -19.86 22.18
CA ALA A 467 13.09 -19.17 21.23
C ALA A 467 14.50 -19.77 21.16
N ASP A 468 14.96 -20.41 22.24
CA ASP A 468 16.28 -21.05 22.32
C ASP A 468 16.35 -22.42 21.63
N LYS A 469 15.21 -22.98 21.21
CA LYS A 469 15.15 -24.29 20.54
C LYS A 469 15.44 -24.17 19.04
N GLU A 470 16.08 -25.20 18.48
CA GLU A 470 16.36 -25.27 17.04
C GLU A 470 15.06 -25.25 16.20
N GLY A 471 15.03 -24.47 15.13
CA GLY A 471 13.84 -24.28 14.27
C GLY A 471 12.90 -23.14 14.67
N ASN A 472 13.11 -22.50 15.82
CA ASN A 472 12.21 -21.46 16.36
C ASN A 472 12.72 -20.01 16.20
N ARG A 473 13.57 -19.76 15.21
CA ARG A 473 14.16 -18.41 14.96
C ARG A 473 13.11 -17.31 14.72
N TRP A 474 11.91 -17.67 14.26
CA TRP A 474 10.79 -16.76 14.03
C TRP A 474 10.27 -16.11 15.33
N ILE A 475 10.42 -16.78 16.48
CA ILE A 475 9.86 -16.35 17.77
C ILE A 475 10.49 -15.04 18.26
N GLY A 476 11.78 -14.83 18.02
CA GLY A 476 12.46 -13.61 18.46
C GLY A 476 11.81 -12.33 17.92
N ALA A 477 11.37 -12.35 16.66
CA ALA A 477 10.64 -11.23 16.05
C ALA A 477 9.25 -11.04 16.69
N VAL A 478 8.56 -12.15 17.00
CA VAL A 478 7.23 -12.14 17.64
C VAL A 478 7.29 -11.57 19.05
N VAL A 479 8.22 -12.05 19.89
CA VAL A 479 8.42 -11.54 21.26
C VAL A 479 8.78 -10.06 21.22
N LYS A 480 9.69 -9.65 20.33
CA LYS A 480 10.05 -8.24 20.16
C LYS A 480 8.86 -7.38 19.75
N GLY A 481 8.01 -7.89 18.85
CA GLY A 481 6.77 -7.24 18.43
C GLY A 481 5.81 -7.05 19.60
N MET A 482 5.48 -8.12 20.32
CA MET A 482 4.57 -8.07 21.48
C MET A 482 5.09 -7.14 22.57
N LYS A 483 6.40 -7.16 22.88
CA LYS A 483 6.99 -6.25 23.88
C LYS A 483 6.96 -4.77 23.47
N ARG A 484 6.84 -4.47 22.17
CA ARG A 484 6.71 -3.12 21.63
C ARG A 484 5.24 -2.67 21.52
N SER A 485 4.28 -3.58 21.53
CA SER A 485 2.84 -3.28 21.51
C SER A 485 2.35 -2.66 22.83
N SER A 486 1.16 -2.07 22.81
CA SER A 486 0.54 -1.50 24.02
C SER A 486 0.21 -2.62 25.03
N PRO A 487 0.66 -2.51 26.29
CA PRO A 487 0.34 -3.50 27.33
C PRO A 487 -1.17 -3.65 27.56
N ILE A 488 -1.91 -2.53 27.58
CA ILE A 488 -3.37 -2.54 27.72
C ILE A 488 -4.01 -3.24 26.53
N ALA A 489 -3.62 -2.88 25.31
CA ALA A 489 -4.21 -3.42 24.09
C ALA A 489 -4.02 -4.94 23.97
N LEU A 490 -2.85 -5.46 24.38
CA LEU A 490 -2.59 -6.90 24.44
C LEU A 490 -3.53 -7.62 25.42
N ARG A 491 -3.69 -7.10 26.65
CA ARG A 491 -4.57 -7.72 27.65
C ARG A 491 -6.04 -7.67 27.23
N ILE A 492 -6.51 -6.55 26.67
CA ILE A 492 -7.87 -6.44 26.10
C ILE A 492 -8.07 -7.47 24.98
N THR A 493 -7.10 -7.56 24.06
CA THR A 493 -7.19 -8.45 22.90
C THR A 493 -7.25 -9.92 23.31
N LEU A 494 -6.37 -10.37 24.22
CA LEU A 494 -6.38 -11.74 24.72
C LEU A 494 -7.74 -12.09 25.35
N ARG A 495 -8.25 -11.21 26.21
CA ARG A 495 -9.55 -11.40 26.87
C ARG A 495 -10.70 -11.44 25.86
N SER A 496 -10.73 -10.50 24.91
CA SER A 496 -11.80 -10.43 23.90
C SER A 496 -11.86 -11.69 23.03
N VAL A 497 -10.72 -12.18 22.53
CA VAL A 497 -10.67 -13.42 21.72
C VAL A 497 -11.14 -14.62 22.54
N ARG A 498 -10.72 -14.74 23.81
CA ARG A 498 -11.09 -15.90 24.64
C ARG A 498 -12.57 -15.92 25.00
N GLU A 499 -13.12 -14.78 25.40
CA GLU A 499 -14.56 -14.67 25.65
C GLU A 499 -15.38 -14.88 24.36
N GLY A 500 -14.82 -14.56 23.18
CA GLY A 500 -15.45 -14.81 21.89
C GLY A 500 -15.74 -16.29 21.58
N ARG A 501 -15.04 -17.23 22.26
CA ARG A 501 -15.25 -18.69 22.09
C ARG A 501 -16.65 -19.15 22.49
N SER A 502 -17.28 -18.50 23.47
CA SER A 502 -18.60 -18.87 23.99
C SER A 502 -19.73 -17.92 23.57
N GLN A 503 -19.42 -16.91 22.75
CA GLN A 503 -20.35 -15.86 22.36
C GLN A 503 -20.77 -15.95 20.89
N THR A 504 -21.97 -15.46 20.59
CA THR A 504 -22.44 -15.23 19.23
C THR A 504 -21.73 -14.03 18.60
N LEU A 505 -21.81 -13.89 17.27
CA LEU A 505 -21.26 -12.73 16.57
C LEU A 505 -21.87 -11.41 17.09
N ALA A 506 -23.19 -11.39 17.30
CA ALA A 506 -23.89 -10.21 17.82
C ALA A 506 -23.39 -9.80 19.21
N GLN A 507 -23.15 -10.78 20.10
CA GLN A 507 -22.57 -10.52 21.42
C GLN A 507 -21.13 -9.98 21.32
N CYS A 508 -20.32 -10.55 20.43
CA CYS A 508 -18.95 -10.08 20.17
C CYS A 508 -18.96 -8.64 19.64
N LEU A 509 -19.79 -8.31 18.64
CA LEU A 509 -19.87 -6.97 18.07
C LEU A 509 -20.33 -5.92 19.09
N LYS A 510 -21.29 -6.26 19.97
CA LYS A 510 -21.69 -5.39 21.09
C LYS A 510 -20.51 -5.14 22.04
N ARG A 511 -19.76 -6.18 22.42
CA ARG A 511 -18.55 -6.01 23.23
C ARG A 511 -17.50 -5.16 22.52
N ASP A 512 -17.19 -5.48 21.27
CA ASP A 512 -16.18 -4.76 20.49
C ASP A 512 -16.56 -3.27 20.40
N PHE A 513 -17.86 -2.95 20.22
CA PHE A 513 -18.36 -1.58 20.22
C PHE A 513 -18.11 -0.86 21.55
N ARG A 514 -18.36 -1.52 22.70
CA ARG A 514 -18.07 -0.97 24.03
C ARG A 514 -16.58 -0.68 24.21
N LEU A 515 -15.73 -1.64 23.83
CA LEU A 515 -14.28 -1.53 23.92
C LEU A 515 -13.78 -0.37 23.06
N THR A 516 -14.18 -0.31 21.79
CA THR A 516 -13.79 0.77 20.87
C THR A 516 -14.26 2.13 21.39
N THR A 517 -15.51 2.24 21.81
CA THR A 517 -16.06 3.49 22.32
C THR A 517 -15.30 3.97 23.56
N ASN A 518 -14.99 3.06 24.49
CA ASN A 518 -14.21 3.39 25.69
C ASN A 518 -12.74 3.74 25.37
N ILE A 519 -12.13 3.09 24.37
CA ILE A 519 -10.77 3.42 23.92
C ILE A 519 -10.74 4.80 23.26
N LEU A 520 -11.71 5.12 22.40
CA LEU A 520 -11.84 6.45 21.78
C LEU A 520 -12.13 7.55 22.82
N ARG A 521 -12.87 7.23 23.88
CA ARG A 521 -13.08 8.15 25.01
C ARG A 521 -11.85 8.29 25.91
N ALA A 522 -10.79 7.53 25.64
CA ALA A 522 -9.61 7.41 26.47
C ALA A 522 -9.94 7.10 27.94
N THR A 523 -10.95 6.26 28.18
CA THR A 523 -11.49 5.97 29.53
C THR A 523 -10.41 5.45 30.48
N ILE A 524 -9.48 4.62 29.98
CA ILE A 524 -8.41 4.02 30.80
C ILE A 524 -6.99 4.34 30.30
N SER A 525 -6.82 4.77 29.05
CA SER A 525 -5.53 5.10 28.45
C SER A 525 -5.71 5.86 27.14
N LYS A 526 -4.66 6.58 26.73
CA LYS A 526 -4.54 7.27 25.43
C LYS A 526 -3.68 6.50 24.42
N ASP A 527 -3.34 5.24 24.71
CA ASP A 527 -2.45 4.41 23.90
C ASP A 527 -2.85 4.38 22.43
N MET A 528 -4.14 4.28 22.09
CA MET A 528 -4.59 4.30 20.69
C MET A 528 -4.14 5.56 19.94
N TYR A 529 -4.27 6.73 20.57
CA TYR A 529 -3.84 8.00 19.97
C TYR A 529 -2.31 8.10 19.88
N GLU A 530 -1.60 7.62 20.90
CA GLU A 530 -0.13 7.59 20.88
C GLU A 530 0.41 6.63 19.82
N GLY A 531 -0.23 5.47 19.66
CA GLY A 531 0.14 4.50 18.63
C GLY A 531 -0.13 5.02 17.23
N ILE A 532 -1.28 5.68 17.00
CA ILE A 532 -1.54 6.32 15.71
C ILE A 532 -0.54 7.47 15.45
N ARG A 533 -0.20 8.27 16.47
CA ARG A 533 0.82 9.31 16.36
C ARG A 533 2.14 8.70 15.87
N ALA A 534 2.64 7.71 16.59
CA ALA A 534 3.92 7.06 16.29
C ALA A 534 3.94 6.35 14.93
N LEU A 535 2.82 5.74 14.52
CA LEU A 535 2.73 4.94 13.29
C LEU A 535 2.47 5.79 12.04
N THR A 536 1.55 6.77 12.12
CA THR A 536 0.96 7.41 10.93
C THR A 536 1.24 8.91 10.85
N ILE A 537 1.27 9.61 11.99
CA ILE A 537 1.40 11.07 12.05
C ILE A 537 2.87 11.45 12.01
N ASP A 538 3.61 11.11 13.07
CA ASP A 538 5.03 11.42 13.22
C ASP A 538 5.91 10.34 12.57
N LYS A 539 5.38 9.12 12.43
CA LYS A 539 6.06 7.97 11.80
C LYS A 539 7.39 7.59 12.46
N ASP A 540 7.59 7.97 13.72
CA ASP A 540 8.79 7.69 14.50
C ASP A 540 8.90 6.22 14.94
N ASN A 541 7.82 5.45 14.83
CA ASN A 541 7.75 4.06 15.25
C ASN A 541 8.11 3.84 16.73
N SER A 542 7.99 4.86 17.58
CA SER A 542 8.41 4.84 18.99
C SER A 542 7.29 5.32 19.92
N PRO A 543 6.18 4.57 20.01
CA PRO A 543 5.08 4.92 20.90
C PRO A 543 5.47 4.86 22.37
N LYS A 544 4.94 5.79 23.16
CA LYS A 544 5.15 5.90 24.61
C LYS A 544 3.89 5.48 25.37
N TRP A 545 3.79 4.19 25.64
CA TRP A 545 2.61 3.60 26.27
C TRP A 545 2.42 4.02 27.72
N GLU A 546 1.15 4.20 28.12
CA GLU A 546 0.73 4.45 29.49
C GLU A 546 -0.38 3.45 29.87
N PRO A 547 -0.09 2.45 30.72
CA PRO A 547 1.18 2.18 31.40
C PRO A 547 2.26 1.60 30.47
N SER A 548 3.52 1.76 30.87
CA SER A 548 4.70 1.36 30.07
C SER A 548 4.96 -0.16 30.01
N SER A 549 4.29 -0.95 30.84
CA SER A 549 4.56 -2.39 31.00
C SER A 549 3.32 -3.15 31.47
N LEU A 550 3.31 -4.47 31.20
CA LEU A 550 2.16 -5.36 31.45
C LEU A 550 1.80 -5.48 32.94
N ASP A 551 2.80 -5.53 33.82
CA ASP A 551 2.66 -5.63 35.29
C ASP A 551 1.93 -4.43 35.92
N LYS A 552 1.85 -3.31 35.20
CA LYS A 552 1.19 -2.08 35.64
C LYS A 552 -0.24 -1.93 35.12
N VAL A 553 -0.74 -2.89 34.35
CA VAL A 553 -2.12 -2.88 33.85
C VAL A 553 -3.05 -3.39 34.96
N GLU A 554 -3.84 -2.50 35.54
CA GLU A 554 -4.80 -2.84 36.60
C GLU A 554 -6.03 -3.57 36.03
N ASP A 555 -6.35 -4.76 36.57
CA ASP A 555 -7.51 -5.55 36.14
C ASP A 555 -8.82 -4.78 36.31
N ALA A 556 -8.96 -3.97 37.37
CA ALA A 556 -10.15 -3.14 37.60
C ALA A 556 -10.43 -2.14 36.46
N LYS A 557 -9.38 -1.61 35.80
CA LYS A 557 -9.53 -0.75 34.62
C LYS A 557 -9.97 -1.53 33.40
N LEU A 558 -9.46 -2.76 33.23
CA LEU A 558 -9.93 -3.65 32.16
C LEU A 558 -11.40 -4.02 32.39
N ASP A 559 -11.78 -4.42 33.60
CA ASP A 559 -13.16 -4.76 33.93
C ASP A 559 -14.15 -3.64 33.65
N LEU A 560 -13.75 -2.38 33.89
CA LEU A 560 -14.55 -1.19 33.62
C LEU A 560 -14.96 -1.09 32.15
N ILE A 561 -14.02 -1.27 31.22
CA ILE A 561 -14.30 -1.08 29.78
C ILE A 561 -15.04 -2.25 29.14
N PHE A 562 -15.08 -3.41 29.81
CA PHE A 562 -15.86 -4.59 29.40
C PHE A 562 -17.30 -4.54 29.94
N GLN A 563 -17.63 -3.62 30.87
CA GLN A 563 -18.99 -3.50 31.39
C GLN A 563 -19.98 -3.14 30.26
N PRO A 564 -21.21 -3.69 30.31
CA PRO A 564 -22.25 -3.31 29.36
C PRO A 564 -22.60 -1.82 29.48
N PHE A 565 -22.95 -1.21 28.35
CA PHE A 565 -23.57 0.10 28.37
C PHE A 565 -25.06 -0.01 28.74
N GLU A 566 -25.67 1.13 29.07
CA GLU A 566 -27.13 1.22 29.15
C GLU A 566 -27.76 0.79 27.81
N GLN A 567 -28.93 0.15 27.86
CA GLN A 567 -29.52 -0.49 26.68
C GLN A 567 -29.67 0.45 25.46
N ASN A 568 -30.00 1.72 25.70
CA ASN A 568 -30.13 2.75 24.66
C ASN A 568 -28.78 3.17 24.04
N LEU A 569 -27.67 3.00 24.77
CA LEU A 569 -26.30 3.32 24.36
C LEU A 569 -25.56 2.11 23.78
N GLU A 570 -26.15 0.91 23.84
CA GLU A 570 -25.58 -0.29 23.26
C GLU A 570 -25.64 -0.28 21.72
N LEU A 571 -24.81 -1.10 21.06
CA LEU A 571 -24.96 -1.36 19.63
C LEU A 571 -26.29 -2.10 19.38
N HIS A 572 -27.20 -1.48 18.63
CA HIS A 572 -28.50 -2.07 18.32
C HIS A 572 -28.39 -3.00 17.11
N ILE A 573 -28.34 -4.30 17.38
CA ILE A 573 -28.40 -5.36 16.37
C ILE A 573 -29.83 -5.88 16.32
N PRO A 574 -30.47 -5.99 15.15
CA PRO A 574 -31.85 -6.41 15.04
C PRO A 574 -32.06 -7.86 15.49
N GLU A 575 -33.21 -8.11 16.12
CA GLU A 575 -33.58 -9.41 16.69
C GLU A 575 -34.50 -10.25 15.78
N SER A 576 -35.09 -9.62 14.75
CA SER A 576 -36.04 -10.24 13.84
C SER A 576 -35.74 -9.94 12.37
N GLU A 577 -36.21 -10.83 11.49
CA GLU A 577 -36.06 -10.70 10.04
C GLU A 577 -36.91 -9.60 9.41
N GLU A 578 -38.04 -9.24 10.03
CA GLU A 578 -38.94 -8.19 9.55
C GLU A 578 -38.32 -6.80 9.74
N SER A 579 -37.54 -6.64 10.82
CA SER A 579 -36.82 -5.43 11.21
C SER A 579 -35.32 -5.50 10.83
N ARG A 580 -34.96 -6.25 9.79
CA ARG A 580 -33.56 -6.61 9.51
C ARG A 580 -32.63 -5.41 9.34
N TRP A 581 -33.09 -4.28 8.82
CA TRP A 581 -32.26 -3.08 8.65
C TRP A 581 -32.50 -2.02 9.74
N ASP A 582 -33.13 -2.39 10.85
CA ASP A 582 -33.32 -1.50 12.00
C ASP A 582 -32.03 -1.37 12.83
N GLY A 583 -32.07 -0.51 13.86
CA GLY A 583 -30.92 -0.26 14.74
C GLY A 583 -29.83 0.62 14.11
N LYS A 584 -30.14 1.33 13.01
CA LYS A 584 -29.22 2.27 12.37
C LYS A 584 -28.79 3.39 13.32
N TYR A 585 -27.66 4.01 13.01
CA TYR A 585 -27.10 5.11 13.78
C TYR A 585 -28.10 6.26 13.96
N GLU A 586 -28.82 6.63 12.90
CA GLU A 586 -29.82 7.71 12.89
C GLU A 586 -30.94 7.50 13.91
N ASN A 587 -31.21 6.25 14.29
CA ASN A 587 -32.24 5.87 15.24
C ASN A 587 -31.68 5.61 16.65
N SER A 588 -30.37 5.76 16.84
CA SER A 588 -29.69 5.52 18.12
C SER A 588 -29.73 6.75 19.02
N ALA A 589 -29.50 6.55 20.33
CA ALA A 589 -29.36 7.65 21.28
C ALA A 589 -28.22 8.61 20.93
N TYR A 590 -27.22 8.16 20.15
CA TYR A 590 -26.07 8.96 19.76
C TYR A 590 -26.38 10.00 18.69
N ALA A 591 -27.34 9.73 17.81
CA ALA A 591 -27.76 10.69 16.78
C ALA A 591 -28.65 11.81 17.36
N VAL A 592 -29.30 11.59 18.50
CA VAL A 592 -30.18 12.57 19.16
C VAL A 592 -29.41 13.53 20.09
N LEU A 593 -28.19 13.16 20.49
CA LEU A 593 -27.34 13.91 21.42
C LEU A 593 -26.34 14.86 20.73
N ASN A 594 -26.20 14.76 19.40
CA ASN A 594 -25.42 15.65 18.55
C ASN A 594 -26.34 16.59 17.78
#